data_AF-A0A096ACY3-F1
#
_entry.id   AF-A0A096ACY3-F1
#
_cell.length_a   1.000
_cell.length_b   1.000
_cell.length_c   1.000
_cell.angle_alpha   90.00
_cell.angle_beta   90.00
_cell.angle_gamma   90.00
#
_symmetry.space_group_name_H-M   'P 1'
#
loop_
_entity.id
_entity.type
_entity.pdbx_description
1 polymer ?
#
loop_
_entity_poly.entity_id
_entity_poly.type
_entity_poly.pdbx_seq_one_letter_code
_entity_poly.pdbx_strand_id
1 'polypeptide(L)'
;MYNKRVWLNKPESPSTGNVICFDGNTTWHGETMRNTFLQVSDCNWAIRLHKTEDDSTTDFIDKLKLLRDEVDSFISYLEENK
;
A
#
# COMPACT_ATOMS: atom_id res chain seq x y z
N MET A 1 0.95 4.34 -16.36
CA MET A 1 1.02 3.34 -15.28
C MET A 1 1.87 3.91 -14.16
N TYR A 2 1.35 3.91 -12.93
CA TYR A 2 2.10 4.20 -11.73
C TYR A 2 2.47 2.87 -11.04
N ASN A 3 3.74 2.67 -10.73
CA ASN A 3 4.21 1.50 -9.98
C ASN A 3 5.46 1.89 -9.20
N LYS A 4 5.31 2.10 -7.90
CA LYS A 4 6.41 2.51 -7.02
C LYS A 4 6.52 1.52 -5.87
N ARG A 5 7.72 0.94 -5.69
CA ARG A 5 8.11 0.19 -4.50
C ARG A 5 9.07 1.02 -3.66
N VAL A 6 8.86 1.03 -2.34
CA VAL A 6 9.78 1.61 -1.37
C VAL A 6 10.08 0.56 -0.31
N TRP A 7 11.37 0.32 -0.04
CA TRP A 7 11.80 -0.54 1.05
C TRP A 7 11.66 0.21 2.38
N LEU A 8 11.06 -0.45 3.37
CA LEU A 8 10.85 0.10 4.72
C LEU A 8 12.03 -0.19 5.64
N ASN A 9 12.86 -1.18 5.29
CA ASN A 9 14.09 -1.49 5.98
C ASN A 9 15.31 -0.87 5.28
N LYS A 10 16.42 -0.78 6.01
CA LYS A 10 17.72 -0.37 5.45
C LYS A 10 18.18 -1.39 4.40
N PRO A 11 18.96 -0.98 3.37
CA PRO A 11 19.43 -1.87 2.30
C PRO A 11 20.19 -3.11 2.78
N GLU A 12 20.87 -3.02 3.92
CA GLU A 12 21.68 -4.08 4.51
C GLU A 12 20.85 -5.01 5.43
N SER A 13 19.57 -4.71 5.64
CA SER A 13 18.68 -5.53 6.46
C SER A 13 18.37 -6.86 5.75
N PRO A 14 18.37 -8.00 6.46
CA PRO A 14 17.84 -9.24 5.93
C PRO A 14 16.31 -9.21 5.78
N SER A 15 15.63 -8.20 6.35
CA SER A 15 14.18 -8.05 6.26
C SER A 15 13.74 -7.43 4.94
N THR A 16 12.67 -7.96 4.36
CA THR A 16 12.14 -7.54 3.05
C THR A 16 10.91 -6.64 3.15
N GLY A 17 10.81 -5.84 4.22
CA GLY A 17 9.70 -4.93 4.45
C GLY A 17 9.59 -3.89 3.34
N ASN A 18 8.43 -3.76 2.72
CA ASN A 18 8.21 -2.81 1.63
C ASN A 18 6.75 -2.33 1.52
N VAL A 19 6.58 -1.18 0.89
CA VAL A 19 5.29 -0.69 0.41
C VAL A 19 5.31 -0.57 -1.12
N ILE A 20 4.23 -0.98 -1.77
CA ILE A 20 4.01 -0.87 -3.21
C ILE A 20 2.72 -0.09 -3.46
N CYS A 21 2.80 0.96 -4.25
CA CYS A 21 1.65 1.69 -4.75
C CYS A 21 1.55 1.47 -6.27
N PHE A 22 0.41 0.97 -6.73
CA PHE A 22 0.19 0.61 -8.13
C PHE A 22 -1.13 1.19 -8.67
N ASP A 23 -1.08 1.74 -9.87
CA ASP A 23 -2.24 2.07 -10.70
C ASP A 23 -1.91 1.84 -12.18
N GLY A 24 -2.58 0.88 -12.80
CA GLY A 24 -2.35 0.54 -14.20
C GLY A 24 -3.21 -0.63 -14.66
N ASN A 25 -3.06 -1.00 -15.93
CA ASN A 25 -3.77 -2.14 -16.47
C ASN A 25 -2.98 -3.43 -16.22
N THR A 26 -3.67 -4.47 -15.77
CA THR A 26 -3.12 -5.83 -15.61
C THR A 26 -3.94 -6.81 -16.43
N THR A 27 -3.28 -7.82 -16.98
CA THR A 27 -3.95 -8.90 -17.70
C THR A 27 -4.19 -10.09 -16.78
N TRP A 28 -5.44 -10.52 -16.64
CA TRP A 28 -5.84 -11.69 -15.86
C TRP A 28 -6.74 -12.57 -16.72
N HIS A 29 -6.39 -13.85 -16.90
CA HIS A 29 -7.09 -14.79 -17.79
C HIS A 29 -7.41 -14.26 -19.20
N GLY A 30 -6.53 -13.42 -19.76
CA GLY A 30 -6.70 -12.84 -21.10
C GLY A 30 -7.50 -11.54 -21.13
N GLU A 31 -8.12 -11.14 -20.02
CA GLU A 31 -8.82 -9.87 -19.88
C GLU A 31 -7.88 -8.80 -19.34
N THR A 32 -7.94 -7.60 -19.93
CA THR A 32 -7.16 -6.45 -19.45
C THR A 32 -8.07 -5.56 -18.62
N MET A 33 -7.74 -5.44 -17.33
CA MET A 33 -8.51 -4.64 -16.36
C MET A 33 -7.60 -3.61 -15.68
N ARG A 34 -8.16 -2.44 -15.36
CA ARG A 34 -7.47 -1.48 -14.51
C ARG A 34 -7.41 -2.03 -13.09
N ASN A 35 -6.23 -2.03 -12.50
CA ASN A 35 -5.95 -2.50 -11.16
C ASN A 35 -5.25 -1.37 -10.40
N THR A 36 -5.77 -1.06 -9.22
CA THR A 36 -5.29 0.02 -8.36
C THR A 36 -5.22 -0.50 -6.94
N PHE A 37 -4.04 -0.46 -6.33
CA PHE A 37 -3.84 -0.95 -4.96
C PHE A 37 -2.65 -0.31 -4.25
N LEU A 38 -2.68 -0.39 -2.91
CA LEU A 38 -1.53 -0.24 -2.03
C LEU A 38 -1.27 -1.59 -1.36
N GLN A 39 -0.01 -2.04 -1.33
CA GLN A 39 0.40 -3.26 -0.63
C GLN A 39 1.51 -2.95 0.36
N VAL A 40 1.39 -3.44 1.58
CA VAL A 40 2.47 -3.49 2.55
C VAL A 40 2.89 -4.94 2.72
N SER A 41 4.18 -5.21 2.84
CA SER A 41 4.70 -6.56 3.01
C SER A 41 5.87 -6.56 3.98
N ASP A 42 6.06 -7.67 4.68
CA ASP A 42 7.24 -8.01 5.46
C ASP A 42 7.92 -9.28 4.90
N CYS A 43 8.71 -9.99 5.71
CA CYS A 43 9.40 -11.21 5.29
C CYS A 43 8.45 -12.38 4.97
N ASN A 44 7.27 -12.43 5.59
CA ASN A 44 6.40 -13.60 5.59
C ASN A 44 5.00 -13.30 5.08
N TRP A 45 4.55 -12.05 5.20
CA TRP A 45 3.18 -11.64 4.97
C TRP A 45 3.07 -10.41 4.09
N ALA A 46 1.95 -10.33 3.38
CA ALA A 46 1.58 -9.18 2.59
C ALA A 46 0.10 -8.89 2.81
N ILE A 47 -0.22 -7.61 3.02
CA ILE A 47 -1.59 -7.11 3.06
C ILE A 47 -1.75 -6.13 1.91
N ARG A 48 -2.81 -6.30 1.13
CA ARG A 48 -3.10 -5.47 -0.03
C ARG A 48 -4.46 -4.81 0.15
N LEU A 49 -4.45 -3.48 0.11
CA LEU A 49 -5.63 -2.63 0.07
C LEU A 49 -5.94 -2.32 -1.40
N HIS A 50 -6.98 -2.95 -1.93
CA HIS A 50 -7.45 -2.72 -3.29
C HIS A 50 -8.45 -1.57 -3.35
N LYS A 51 -8.45 -0.85 -4.47
CA LYS A 51 -9.66 -0.20 -4.95
C LYS A 51 -10.54 -1.30 -5.53
N THR A 52 -11.63 -1.64 -4.86
CA THR A 52 -12.56 -2.65 -5.40
C THR A 52 -13.36 -2.07 -6.58
N GLU A 53 -14.15 -2.92 -7.23
CA GLU A 53 -15.05 -2.49 -8.30
C GLU A 53 -16.14 -1.54 -7.78
N ASP A 54 -16.59 -1.75 -6.53
CA ASP A 54 -17.59 -0.92 -5.85
C ASP A 54 -17.06 0.45 -5.42
N ASP A 55 -15.73 0.62 -5.32
CA ASP A 55 -15.11 1.88 -4.94
C ASP A 55 -15.02 2.84 -6.13
N SER A 56 -15.38 4.11 -5.92
CA SER A 56 -14.90 5.17 -6.81
C SER A 56 -13.41 5.45 -6.57
N THR A 57 -12.78 6.20 -7.48
CA THR A 57 -11.39 6.65 -7.25
C THR A 57 -11.31 7.57 -6.03
N THR A 58 -12.34 8.38 -5.80
CA THR A 58 -12.43 9.29 -4.64
C THR A 58 -12.49 8.48 -3.34
N ASP A 59 -13.31 7.44 -3.27
CA ASP A 59 -13.42 6.58 -2.07
C ASP A 59 -12.07 5.95 -1.74
N PHE A 60 -11.35 5.47 -2.75
CA PHE A 60 -10.02 4.90 -2.54
C PHE A 60 -9.00 5.94 -2.08
N ILE A 61 -9.02 7.15 -2.66
CA ILE A 61 -8.18 8.26 -2.20
C ILE A 61 -8.47 8.58 -0.73
N ASP A 62 -9.74 8.65 -0.33
CA ASP A 62 -10.12 8.97 1.04
C ASP A 62 -9.76 7.84 2.02
N LYS A 63 -9.88 6.56 1.61
CA LYS A 63 -9.33 5.43 2.36
C LYS A 63 -7.82 5.55 2.57
N LEU A 64 -7.06 5.96 1.54
CA LEU A 64 -5.62 6.14 1.64
C LEU A 64 -5.23 7.30 2.58
N LYS A 65 -5.99 8.41 2.54
CA LYS A 65 -5.79 9.53 3.49
C LYS A 65 -6.07 9.08 4.92
N LEU A 66 -7.18 8.38 5.17
CA LEU A 66 -7.50 7.86 6.49
C LEU A 66 -6.39 6.92 7.00
N LEU A 67 -5.92 5.99 6.16
CA LEU A 67 -4.80 5.12 6.52
C LEU A 67 -3.54 5.91 6.90
N ARG A 68 -3.19 6.94 6.14
CA ARG A 68 -2.06 7.83 6.46
C ARG A 68 -2.28 8.49 7.82
N ASP A 69 -3.44 9.09 8.05
CA ASP A 69 -3.74 9.85 9.26
C ASP A 69 -3.70 8.95 10.52
N GLU A 70 -4.19 7.71 10.41
CA GLU A 70 -4.10 6.71 11.49
C GLU A 70 -2.65 6.25 11.75
N VAL A 71 -1.86 6.06 10.69
CA VAL A 71 -0.42 5.72 10.83
C VAL A 71 0.34 6.87 11.48
N ASP A 72 0.11 8.11 11.06
CA ASP A 72 0.73 9.30 11.65
C ASP A 72 0.35 9.46 13.13
N SER A 73 -0.90 9.17 13.47
CA SER A 73 -1.38 9.17 14.86
C SER A 73 -0.69 8.10 15.70
N PHE A 74 -0.51 6.89 15.16
CA PHE A 74 0.19 5.81 15.85
C PHE A 74 1.69 6.12 16.02
N ILE A 75 2.34 6.70 15.02
CA ILE A 75 3.73 7.18 15.12
C ILE A 75 3.85 8.20 16.25
N SER A 76 2.98 9.22 16.27
CA SER A 76 3.00 10.27 17.30
C SER A 76 2.85 9.67 18.71
N TYR A 77 1.92 8.73 18.88
CA TYR A 77 1.76 8.00 20.14
C TYR A 77 3.05 7.26 20.56
N LEU A 78 3.71 6.56 19.65
CA LEU A 78 4.97 5.85 19.94
C LEU A 78 6.12 6.81 20.28
N GLU A 79 6.20 7.96 19.61
CA GLU A 79 7.24 8.96 19.87
C GLU A 79 7.11 9.60 21.27
N GLU A 80 5.87 9.80 21.72
CA GLU A 80 5.56 10.29 23.07
C GLU A 80 5.78 9.24 24.17
N ASN A 81 5.67 7.94 23.85
CA ASN A 81 5.67 6.83 24.82
C ASN A 81 6.88 5.87 24.69
N LYS A 82 8.02 6.36 24.18
CA LYS A 82 9.25 5.55 23.99
C LYS A 82 10.04 5.28 25.27
#